data_AF-A0A484KKW8-F1
#
_entry.id   AF-A0A484KKW8-F1
#
_cell.length_a   1.000
_cell.length_b   1.000
_cell.length_c   1.000
_cell.angle_alpha   90.00
_cell.angle_beta   90.00
_cell.angle_gamma   90.00
#
_symmetry.space_group_name_H-M   'P 1'
#
loop_
_entity.id
_entity.type
_entity.pdbx_description
1 polymer ?
#
loop_
_entity_poly.entity_id
_entity_poly.type
_entity_poly.pdbx_seq_one_letter_code
_entity_poly.pdbx_strand_id
1 'polypeptide(L)'
;MFSFQKMNSTDDDDGEEEDAIPAAGNNSNKLIKSHALIVFKLTCDSAIQLKEKGEVLVGRTTLKFLGDIHLQKGVTAPHFEVVKEALLQTVKEAMGETWNEEMNEAWGEAYDHLATAIKDEMMAQVSSPSP
;
A
#
# COMPACT_ATOMS: atom_id res chain seq x y z
N MET A 1 -4.30 -19.37 4.33
CA MET A 1 -3.09 -18.65 4.80
C MET A 1 -1.93 -19.09 3.94
N PHE A 2 -1.49 -18.26 3.00
CA PHE A 2 -0.33 -18.57 2.16
C PHE A 2 0.93 -18.16 2.91
N SER A 3 1.73 -19.14 3.33
CA SER A 3 3.05 -18.95 3.93
C SER A 3 4.11 -18.90 2.84
N PHE A 4 4.77 -17.75 2.68
CA PHE A 4 6.01 -17.62 1.91
C PHE A 4 7.19 -17.90 2.84
N GLN A 5 7.57 -19.18 2.96
CA GLN A 5 8.79 -19.58 3.65
C GLN A 5 9.34 -20.84 2.97
N LYS A 6 10.13 -20.68 1.91
CA LYS A 6 11.27 -21.54 1.56
C LYS A 6 11.92 -21.08 0.26
N MET A 7 12.99 -20.31 0.36
CA MET A 7 14.17 -20.47 -0.49
C MET A 7 15.31 -19.77 0.21
N ASN A 8 16.14 -20.55 0.92
CA ASN A 8 17.56 -20.29 1.17
C ASN A 8 18.15 -21.49 1.91
N SER A 9 18.92 -22.28 1.18
CA SER A 9 19.89 -23.31 1.61
C SER A 9 20.67 -23.59 0.31
N THR A 10 21.98 -23.39 0.18
CA THR A 10 23.15 -23.87 0.95
C THR A 10 24.33 -22.90 0.71
N ASP A 11 25.11 -22.49 1.72
CA ASP A 11 26.45 -22.99 2.16
C ASP A 11 27.53 -22.87 1.03
N ASP A 12 28.72 -22.28 1.16
CA ASP A 12 29.75 -22.21 2.23
C ASP A 12 30.77 -21.06 1.97
N ASP A 13 31.52 -20.69 3.03
CA ASP A 13 32.87 -20.06 3.06
C ASP A 13 33.00 -18.63 2.47
N ASP A 14 33.79 -17.67 2.96
CA ASP A 14 34.95 -17.62 3.84
C ASP A 14 35.04 -16.19 4.41
N GLY A 15 35.53 -16.05 5.65
CA GLY A 15 35.52 -14.79 6.39
C GLY A 15 36.55 -13.78 5.90
N GLU A 16 36.12 -12.53 5.74
CA GLU A 16 36.94 -11.36 6.04
C GLU A 16 36.14 -10.38 6.92
N GLU A 17 36.73 -10.07 8.06
CA GLU A 17 36.31 -9.09 9.04
C GLU A 17 36.55 -7.69 8.46
N GLU A 18 35.56 -7.15 7.73
CA GLU A 18 35.56 -5.72 7.36
C GLU A 18 34.78 -4.91 8.40
N ASP A 19 35.55 -4.10 9.13
CA ASP A 19 35.19 -3.02 10.04
C ASP A 19 33.71 -2.62 10.06
N ALA A 20 33.05 -2.99 11.15
CA ALA A 20 31.67 -2.59 11.46
C ALA A 20 31.54 -1.06 11.51
N ILE A 21 31.09 -0.48 10.39
CA ILE A 21 30.51 0.86 10.37
C ILE A 21 29.24 0.82 11.23
N PRO A 22 29.09 1.68 12.25
CA PRO A 22 27.91 1.63 13.11
C PRO A 22 26.67 1.91 12.26
N ALA A 23 25.82 0.90 12.13
CA ALA A 23 24.52 0.99 11.49
C ALA A 23 23.65 1.97 12.28
N ALA A 24 23.72 3.25 11.91
CA ALA A 24 22.74 4.24 12.29
C ALA A 24 21.37 3.73 11.78
N GLY A 25 20.52 3.33 12.72
CA GLY A 25 19.24 2.69 12.47
C GLY A 25 18.36 3.51 11.53
N ASN A 26 18.01 2.94 10.39
CA ASN A 26 17.10 3.56 9.44
C ASN A 26 15.66 3.07 9.66
N ASN A 27 14.93 3.77 10.52
CA ASN A 27 13.52 3.51 10.87
C ASN A 27 12.58 3.67 9.65
N SER A 28 13.03 4.36 8.60
CA SER A 28 12.29 4.62 7.35
C SER A 28 11.94 3.34 6.62
N ASN A 29 12.84 2.34 6.65
CA ASN A 29 12.61 1.04 5.99
C ASN A 29 11.47 0.24 6.64
N LYS A 30 11.25 0.38 7.96
CA LYS A 30 10.15 -0.30 8.65
C LYS A 30 8.81 0.39 8.37
N LEU A 31 8.80 1.72 8.34
CA LEU A 31 7.60 2.51 8.08
C LEU A 31 7.06 2.30 6.65
N ILE A 32 7.95 2.29 5.65
CA ILE A 32 7.57 2.05 4.25
C ILE A 32 7.01 0.64 4.07
N LYS A 33 7.65 -0.38 4.67
CA LYS A 33 7.14 -1.76 4.63
C LYS A 33 5.74 -1.89 5.22
N SER A 34 5.52 -1.32 6.40
CA SER A 34 4.20 -1.34 7.04
C SER A 34 3.14 -0.59 6.22
N HIS A 35 3.50 0.56 5.66
CA HIS A 35 2.58 1.34 4.82
C HIS A 35 2.19 0.57 3.55
N ALA A 36 3.16 -0.05 2.86
CA ALA A 36 2.88 -0.87 1.69
C ALA A 36 1.90 -2.01 2.01
N LEU A 37 2.10 -2.71 3.13
CA LEU A 37 1.17 -3.77 3.57
C LEU A 37 -0.25 -3.23 3.84
N ILE A 38 -0.37 -2.02 4.40
CA ILE A 38 -1.67 -1.37 4.61
C ILE A 38 -2.34 -1.07 3.27
N VAL A 39 -1.59 -0.54 2.28
CA VAL A 39 -2.11 -0.27 0.92
C VAL A 39 -2.64 -1.55 0.27
N PHE A 40 -1.85 -2.63 0.30
CA PHE A 40 -2.29 -3.93 -0.23
C PHE A 40 -3.55 -4.43 0.48
N LYS A 41 -3.56 -4.43 1.82
CA LYS A 41 -4.71 -4.91 2.61
C LYS A 41 -5.97 -4.11 2.28
N LEU A 42 -5.91 -2.79 2.33
CA LEU A 42 -7.08 -1.95 2.10
C LEU A 42 -7.58 -2.05 0.65
N THR A 43 -6.68 -2.22 -0.32
CA THR A 43 -7.08 -2.44 -1.72
C THR A 43 -7.77 -3.79 -1.90
N CYS A 44 -7.23 -4.87 -1.30
CA CYS A 44 -7.91 -6.17 -1.30
C CYS A 44 -9.29 -6.10 -0.62
N ASP A 45 -9.38 -5.48 0.55
CA ASP A 45 -10.64 -5.31 1.27
C ASP A 45 -11.65 -4.50 0.43
N SER A 46 -11.18 -3.51 -0.35
CA SER A 46 -12.00 -2.72 -1.26
C SER A 46 -12.51 -3.53 -2.44
N ALA A 47 -11.65 -4.37 -3.04
CA ALA A 47 -12.04 -5.29 -4.12
C ALA A 47 -13.11 -6.29 -3.66
N ILE A 48 -12.97 -6.84 -2.45
CA ILE A 48 -13.97 -7.73 -1.84
C ILE A 48 -15.29 -7.00 -1.65
N GLN A 49 -15.26 -5.77 -1.12
CA GLN A 49 -16.46 -4.98 -0.89
C GLN A 49 -17.17 -4.59 -2.20
N LEU A 50 -16.43 -4.18 -3.23
CA LEU A 50 -17.00 -3.93 -4.56
C LEU A 50 -17.69 -5.18 -5.10
N LYS A 51 -17.06 -6.34 -4.98
CA LYS A 51 -17.65 -7.62 -5.41
C LYS A 51 -18.93 -7.98 -4.64
N GLU A 52 -18.95 -7.76 -3.32
CA GLU A 52 -20.06 -8.19 -2.46
C GLU A 52 -21.21 -7.17 -2.39
N LYS A 53 -20.90 -5.88 -2.47
CA LYS A 53 -21.84 -4.78 -2.15
C LYS A 53 -21.96 -3.74 -3.26
N GLY A 54 -21.05 -3.74 -4.24
CA GLY A 54 -21.00 -2.74 -5.31
C GLY A 54 -20.44 -1.37 -4.88
N GLU A 55 -19.96 -1.24 -3.65
CA GLU A 55 -19.37 -0.01 -3.11
C GLU A 55 -18.23 -0.29 -2.12
N VAL A 56 -17.32 0.67 -1.96
CA VAL A 56 -16.22 0.60 -0.98
C VAL A 56 -16.61 1.39 0.27
N LEU A 57 -16.68 0.70 1.41
CA LEU A 57 -17.01 1.29 2.71
C LEU A 57 -15.79 1.24 3.63
N VAL A 58 -15.05 2.35 3.69
CA VAL A 58 -14.05 2.56 4.73
C VAL A 58 -14.72 3.16 5.95
N GLY A 59 -14.58 2.52 7.11
CA GLY A 59 -15.19 3.01 8.35
C GLY A 59 -14.79 4.47 8.64
N ARG A 60 -15.77 5.31 9.01
CA ARG A 60 -15.60 6.77 9.14
C ARG A 60 -14.38 7.19 9.96
N THR A 61 -14.14 6.54 11.10
CA THR A 61 -13.00 6.84 11.99
C THR A 61 -11.66 6.56 11.31
N THR A 62 -11.58 5.44 10.58
CA THR A 62 -10.40 5.06 9.79
C THR A 62 -10.20 6.05 8.65
N LEU A 63 -11.26 6.40 7.93
CA LEU A 63 -11.17 7.31 6.79
C LEU A 63 -10.67 8.69 7.23
N LYS A 64 -11.20 9.24 8.31
CA LYS A 64 -10.73 10.50 8.90
C LYS A 64 -9.24 10.46 9.24
N PHE A 65 -8.80 9.42 9.93
CA PHE A 65 -7.38 9.22 10.26
C PHE A 65 -6.49 9.13 9.01
N LEU A 66 -6.94 8.43 7.97
CA LEU A 66 -6.22 8.36 6.71
C LEU A 66 -6.11 9.74 6.06
N GLY A 67 -7.20 10.50 5.97
CA GLY A 67 -7.19 11.86 5.46
C GLY A 67 -6.20 12.76 6.22
N ASP A 68 -6.25 12.73 7.55
CA ASP A 68 -5.43 13.58 8.44
C ASP A 68 -3.93 13.32 8.19
N ILE A 69 -3.53 12.04 8.16
CA ILE A 69 -2.12 11.68 7.94
C ILE A 69 -1.66 12.02 6.53
N HIS A 70 -2.47 11.78 5.50
CA HIS A 70 -2.07 12.08 4.12
C HIS A 70 -1.93 13.59 3.91
N LEU A 71 -2.79 14.42 4.51
CA LEU A 71 -2.62 15.87 4.54
C LEU A 71 -1.36 16.30 5.29
N GLN A 72 -1.15 15.78 6.51
CA GLN A 72 0.02 16.11 7.32
C GLN A 72 1.35 15.80 6.61
N LYS A 73 1.35 14.77 5.76
CA LYS A 73 2.52 14.36 4.96
C LYS A 73 2.61 15.07 3.60
N GLY A 74 1.69 15.99 3.29
CA GLY A 74 1.71 16.74 2.03
C GLY A 74 1.43 15.87 0.80
N VAL A 75 0.65 14.80 0.96
CA VAL A 75 0.26 13.95 -0.16
C VAL A 75 -0.65 14.73 -1.10
N THR A 76 -0.44 14.58 -2.41
CA THR A 76 -1.21 15.25 -3.46
C THR A 76 -1.83 14.20 -4.39
N ALA A 77 -2.81 14.58 -5.21
CA ALA A 77 -3.46 13.66 -6.15
C ALA A 77 -2.46 12.90 -7.05
N PRO A 78 -1.42 13.52 -7.64
CA PRO A 78 -0.40 12.81 -8.42
C PRO A 78 0.33 11.68 -7.66
N HIS A 79 0.49 11.78 -6.34
CA HIS A 79 1.13 10.72 -5.57
C HIS A 79 0.29 9.44 -5.53
N PHE A 80 -1.05 9.55 -5.56
CA PHE A 80 -1.93 8.38 -5.61
C PHE A 80 -1.81 7.66 -6.96
N GLU A 81 -1.68 8.39 -8.07
CA GLU A 81 -1.51 7.79 -9.40
C GLU A 81 -0.21 6.99 -9.49
N VAL A 82 0.90 7.54 -8.98
CA VAL A 82 2.19 6.82 -8.93
C VAL A 82 2.09 5.55 -8.08
N VAL A 83 1.38 5.60 -6.96
CA VAL A 83 1.17 4.43 -6.10
C VAL A 83 0.28 3.39 -6.78
N LYS A 84 -0.75 3.81 -7.54
CA LYS A 84 -1.60 2.91 -8.33
C LYS A 84 -0.78 2.15 -9.35
N GLU A 85 0.03 2.85 -10.15
CA GLU A 85 0.89 2.24 -11.16
C GLU A 85 1.86 1.24 -10.53
N ALA A 86 2.53 1.63 -9.44
CA ALA A 86 3.45 0.75 -8.72
C ALA A 86 2.76 -0.48 -8.12
N LEU A 87 1.55 -0.32 -7.57
CA LEU A 87 0.76 -1.41 -7.02
C LEU A 87 0.40 -2.42 -8.11
N LEU A 88 -0.18 -1.96 -9.22
CA LEU A 88 -0.58 -2.83 -10.33
C LEU A 88 0.62 -3.56 -10.95
N GLN A 89 1.74 -2.86 -11.14
CA GLN A 89 2.96 -3.48 -11.63
C GLN A 89 3.49 -4.54 -10.66
N THR A 90 3.46 -4.28 -9.35
CA THR A 90 3.90 -5.24 -8.33
C THR A 90 3.01 -6.48 -8.31
N VAL A 91 1.69 -6.33 -8.40
CA VAL A 91 0.77 -7.48 -8.44
C VAL A 91 0.97 -8.28 -9.73
N LYS A 92 1.13 -7.61 -10.86
CA LYS A 92 1.42 -8.25 -12.14
C LYS A 92 2.69 -9.10 -12.08
N GLU A 93 3.78 -8.55 -11.55
CA GLU A 93 5.03 -9.28 -11.35
C GLU A 93 4.88 -10.48 -10.42
N ALA A 94 4.12 -10.33 -9.33
CA ALA A 94 3.87 -11.40 -8.37
C ALA A 94 2.99 -12.54 -8.93
N MET A 95 2.10 -12.24 -9.87
CA MET A 95 1.18 -13.20 -10.49
C MET A 95 1.76 -13.86 -11.74
N GLY A 96 2.74 -13.23 -12.39
CA GLY A 96 3.41 -13.76 -13.57
C GLY A 96 2.41 -14.10 -14.68
N GLU A 97 2.41 -15.37 -15.11
CA GLU A 97 1.55 -15.85 -16.20
C GLU A 97 0.05 -15.86 -15.86
N THR A 98 -0.31 -15.78 -14.58
CA THR A 98 -1.72 -15.76 -14.15
C THR A 98 -2.36 -14.37 -14.21
N TRP A 99 -1.56 -13.33 -14.46
CA TRP A 99 -2.06 -11.97 -14.63
C TRP A 99 -2.89 -11.81 -15.91
N ASN A 100 -4.03 -11.14 -15.83
CA ASN A 100 -4.90 -10.85 -16.96
C ASN A 100 -5.53 -9.45 -16.84
N GLU A 101 -6.27 -9.03 -17.88
CA GLU A 101 -6.91 -7.70 -17.91
C GLU A 101 -8.00 -7.56 -16.84
N GLU A 102 -8.78 -8.61 -16.56
CA GLU A 102 -9.81 -8.58 -15.52
C GLU A 102 -9.20 -8.31 -14.12
N MET A 103 -8.02 -8.88 -13.84
CA MET A 103 -7.29 -8.60 -12.60
C MET A 103 -6.75 -7.17 -12.57
N ASN A 104 -6.28 -6.64 -13.71
CA ASN A 104 -5.85 -5.25 -13.81
C ASN A 104 -6.99 -4.29 -13.47
N GLU A 105 -8.15 -4.47 -14.11
CA GLU A 105 -9.35 -3.69 -13.89
C GLU A 105 -9.82 -3.80 -12.44
N ALA A 106 -9.95 -5.02 -11.89
CA ALA A 106 -10.44 -5.22 -10.53
C ALA A 106 -9.54 -4.57 -9.46
N TRP A 107 -8.21 -4.70 -9.58
CA TRP A 107 -7.28 -4.04 -8.66
C TRP A 107 -7.26 -2.52 -8.86
N GLY A 108 -7.35 -2.06 -10.11
CA GLY A 108 -7.37 -0.64 -10.47
C GLY A 108 -8.60 0.06 -9.90
N GLU A 109 -9.79 -0.49 -10.12
CA GLU A 109 -11.05 0.04 -9.59
C GLU A 109 -11.08 0.04 -8.07
N ALA A 110 -10.65 -1.06 -7.44
CA ALA A 110 -10.58 -1.14 -5.98
C ALA A 110 -9.67 -0.05 -5.38
N TYR A 111 -8.52 0.20 -6.01
CA TYR A 111 -7.63 1.28 -5.60
C TYR A 111 -8.25 2.66 -5.82
N ASP A 112 -8.87 2.89 -6.98
CA ASP A 112 -9.46 4.18 -7.33
C ASP A 112 -10.58 4.59 -6.37
N HIS A 113 -11.45 3.65 -6.01
CA HIS A 113 -12.51 3.90 -5.03
C HIS A 113 -11.93 4.23 -3.65
N LEU A 114 -10.92 3.48 -3.20
CA LEU A 114 -10.24 3.76 -1.94
C LEU A 114 -9.53 5.12 -1.96
N ALA A 115 -8.78 5.42 -3.01
CA ALA A 115 -8.06 6.68 -3.17
C ALA A 115 -9.02 7.87 -3.24
N THR A 116 -10.16 7.71 -3.92
CA THR A 116 -11.21 8.74 -3.99
C THR A 116 -11.76 9.04 -2.59
N ALA A 117 -12.12 8.00 -1.82
CA ALA A 117 -12.61 8.20 -0.46
C ALA A 117 -11.60 8.94 0.43
N ILE A 118 -10.30 8.62 0.32
CA ILE A 118 -9.25 9.30 1.08
C ILE A 118 -9.08 10.75 0.60
N LYS A 119 -9.02 11.00 -0.71
CA LYS A 119 -8.91 12.34 -1.29
C LYS A 119 -10.09 13.24 -0.88
N ASP A 120 -11.30 12.71 -0.88
CA ASP A 120 -12.50 13.43 -0.46
C ASP A 120 -12.42 13.85 1.01
N GLU A 121 -11.97 12.95 1.87
CA GLU A 121 -11.75 13.25 3.29
C GLU A 121 -10.62 14.27 3.49
N MET A 122 -9.53 14.19 2.72
CA MET A 122 -8.47 15.21 2.71
C MET A 122 -9.04 16.59 2.33
N MET A 123 -9.89 16.67 1.30
CA MET A 123 -10.54 17.92 0.89
C MET A 123 -11.51 18.46 1.95
N ALA A 124 -12.27 17.56 2.60
CA ALA A 124 -13.20 17.92 3.67
C ALA A 124 -12.47 18.52 4.89
N GLN A 125 -11.32 17.97 5.27
CA GLN A 125 -10.51 18.44 6.40
C GLN A 125 -9.81 19.78 6.12
N VAL A 126 -9.37 20.01 4.87
CA VAL A 126 -8.89 21.34 4.45
C VAL A 126 -10.01 22.38 4.56
N SER A 127 -11.25 21.99 4.26
CA SER A 127 -12.42 22.87 4.30
C SER A 127 -12.99 23.07 5.71
N SER A 128 -12.63 22.21 6.67
CA SER A 128 -13.06 22.26 8.07
C SER A 128 -11.88 21.92 8.99
N PRO A 129 -10.94 22.86 9.20
CA PRO A 129 -9.79 22.60 10.06
C PRO A 129 -10.29 22.25 11.47
N SER A 130 -9.86 21.10 12.00
CA SER A 130 -10.09 20.74 13.40
C SER A 130 -9.60 21.89 14.30
N PRO A 131 -10.37 22.28 15.33
CA PRO A 131 -9.98 23.33 16.26
C PRO A 131 -8.74 22.98 17.08
#